data_AF-I3X517-F1
#
_entry.id   AF-I3X517-F1
#
_cell.length_a   1.000
_cell.length_b   1.000
_cell.length_c   1.000
_cell.angle_alpha   90.00
_cell.angle_beta   90.00
_cell.angle_gamma   90.00
#
_symmetry.space_group_name_H-M   'P 1'
#
loop_
_entity.id
_entity.type
_entity.pdbx_description
1 polymer ?
#
loop_
_entity_poly.entity_id
_entity_poly.type
_entity_poly.pdbx_seq_one_letter_code
_entity_poly.pdbx_strand_id
1 'polypeptide(L)' 'MNAFVVCCHSRRGQIHPRITAFEICEACGKVNEFDDTRIEDALTKHARSSGFKIRTTTIEVHGLCADCR' A
#
# COMPACT_ATOMS: atom_id res chain seq x y z
N MET A 1 6.54 11.09 -15.66
CA MET A 1 5.08 11.16 -15.52
C MET A 1 4.62 9.71 -15.31
N ASN A 2 4.52 9.25 -14.06
CA ASN A 2 4.18 7.85 -13.77
C ASN A 2 2.74 7.82 -13.29
N ALA A 3 1.84 7.30 -14.13
CA ALA A 3 0.44 7.12 -13.80
C ALA A 3 0.25 5.68 -13.31
N PHE A 4 0.18 5.49 -11.99
CA PHE A 4 -0.23 4.22 -11.40
C PHE A 4 -1.76 4.21 -11.27
N VAL A 5 -2.40 3.36 -12.06
CA VAL A 5 -3.85 3.13 -11.99
C VAL A 5 -4.11 2.15 -10.85
N VAL A 6 -4.70 2.64 -9.76
CA VAL A 6 -5.20 1.80 -8.67
C VAL A 6 -6.42 1.02 -9.18
N CYS A 7 -6.32 -0.31 -9.21
CA CYS A 7 -7.46 -1.15 -9.59
C CYS A 7 -8.50 -1.16 -8.46
N CYS A 8 -9.64 -0.51 -8.68
CA CYS A 8 -10.78 -0.46 -7.77
C CYS A 8 -11.48 -1.82 -7.68
N HIS A 9 -10.92 -2.79 -6.96
CA HIS A 9 -11.66 -3.97 -6.54
C HIS A 9 -12.73 -3.62 -5.50
N SER A 10 -13.92 -3.27 -6.01
CA SER A 10 -15.15 -3.08 -5.24
C SER A 10 -15.82 -4.43 -4.99
N ARG A 11 -15.39 -5.18 -3.98
CA ARG A 11 -16.25 -6.22 -3.40
C ARG A 11 -16.94 -5.63 -2.17
N ARG A 12 -18.21 -5.25 -2.34
CA ARG A 12 -19.19 -4.93 -1.28
C ARG A 12 -18.98 -3.64 -0.49
N GLY A 13 -19.33 -2.49 -1.09
CA GLY A 13 -20.07 -1.40 -0.42
C GLY A 13 -19.52 -0.75 0.86
N GLN A 14 -18.32 -1.11 1.32
CA GLN A 14 -17.66 -0.51 2.46
C GLN A 14 -16.43 0.23 1.95
N ILE A 15 -16.46 1.56 2.04
CA ILE A 15 -15.30 2.40 1.78
C ILE A 15 -14.39 2.26 3.01
N HIS A 16 -13.64 1.16 3.07
CA HIS A 16 -12.50 1.07 3.97
C HIS A 16 -11.38 1.95 3.41
N PRO A 17 -10.63 2.67 4.25
CA PRO A 17 -9.38 3.30 3.81
C PRO A 17 -8.46 2.18 3.31
N ARG A 18 -8.43 1.98 1.98
CA ARG A 18 -7.58 0.97 1.34
C ARG A 18 -6.13 1.39 1.52
N ILE A 19 -5.34 0.48 2.07
CA ILE A 19 -3.89 0.61 2.07
C ILE A 19 -3.40 0.02 0.77
N THR A 20 -2.65 0.81 0.01
CA THR A 20 -1.97 0.33 -1.19
C THR A 20 -0.50 0.16 -0.85
N ALA A 21 0.05 -1.05 -0.97
CA ALA A 21 1.45 -1.30 -0.69
C ALA A 21 2.21 -1.77 -1.93
N PHE A 22 3.37 -1.16 -2.16
CA PHE A 22 4.24 -1.42 -3.31
C PHE A 22 5.64 -1.80 -2.84
N GLU A 23 6.24 -2.79 -3.48
CA GLU A 23 7.68 -3.04 -3.46
C GLU A 23 8.26 -2.56 -4.79
N ILE A 24 9.23 -1.65 -4.75
CA ILE A 24 9.81 -0.99 -5.90
C ILE A 24 11.30 -1.36 -5.96
N CYS A 25 11.69 -2.04 -7.04
CA CYS A 25 13.09 -2.35 -7.30
C CYS A 25 13.83 -1.11 -7.80
N GLU A 26 14.86 -0.68 -7.09
CA GLU A 26 15.66 0.51 -7.45
C GLU A 26 16.56 0.26 -8.66
N ALA A 27 16.91 -1.00 -8.96
CA ALA A 27 17.79 -1.34 -10.08
C ALA A 27 17.06 -1.42 -11.43
N CYS A 28 15.87 -2.04 -11.46
CA CYS A 28 15.15 -2.29 -12.71
C CYS A 28 13.77 -1.63 -12.78
N GLY A 29 13.32 -0.96 -11.73
CA GLY A 29 12.01 -0.32 -11.67
C GLY A 29 10.83 -1.29 -11.57
N LYS A 30 11.07 -2.59 -11.34
CA LYS A 30 10.01 -3.59 -11.12
C LYS A 30 9.18 -3.20 -9.90
N VAL A 31 7.86 -3.14 -10.08
CA VAL A 31 6.90 -2.85 -9.02
C VAL A 31 6.07 -4.10 -8.74
N ASN A 32 5.99 -4.47 -7.46
CA ASN A 32 5.12 -5.54 -6.97
C ASN A 32 4.10 -4.95 -6.00
N GLU A 33 2.81 -5.27 -6.17
CA GLU A 33 1.76 -4.88 -5.22
C GLU A 33 1.56 -6.00 -4.20
N PHE A 34 1.37 -5.64 -2.94
CA PHE A 34 1.02 -6.60 -1.90
C PHE A 34 -0.05 -6.05 -0.96
N ASP A 35 -0.85 -6.95 -0.40
CA ASP A 35 -1.83 -6.66 0.62
C ASP A 35 -1.57 -7.51 1.87
N ASP A 36 -1.54 -6.85 3.04
CA ASP A 36 -1.43 -7.53 4.33
C ASP A 36 -2.36 -6.88 5.36
N THR A 37 -3.46 -7.57 5.66
CA THR A 37 -4.46 -7.19 6.67
C THR A 37 -3.87 -6.83 8.04
N ARG A 38 -2.71 -7.41 8.42
CA ARG A 38 -2.05 -7.11 9.70
C ARG A 38 -1.44 -5.73 9.70
N ILE A 39 -0.86 -5.32 8.57
CA ILE A 39 -0.33 -3.96 8.38
C ILE A 39 -1.49 -2.97 8.39
N GLU A 40 -2.62 -3.35 7.76
CA GLU A 40 -3.82 -2.52 7.76
C GLU A 40 -4.38 -2.23 9.15
N ASP A 41 -4.50 -3.29 9.96
CA ASP A 41 -4.94 -3.18 11.34
C ASP A 41 -3.98 -2.35 12.18
N ALA A 42 -2.67 -2.52 12.01
CA ALA A 42 -1.66 -1.80 12.78
C ALA A 42 -1.73 -0.28 12.51
N LEU A 43 -1.78 0.12 11.23
CA LEU A 43 -1.87 1.53 10.84
C LEU A 43 -3.20 2.16 11.26
N THR A 44 -4.30 1.42 11.13
CA THR A 44 -5.61 1.88 11.57
C THR A 44 -5.66 2.08 13.09
N LYS A 45 -5.11 1.14 13.87
CA LYS A 45 -5.03 1.25 15.34
C LYS A 45 -4.18 2.45 15.75
N HIS A 46 -3.03 2.63 15.13
CA HIS A 46 -2.13 3.75 15.44
C HIS A 46 -2.80 5.10 15.16
N ALA A 47 -3.40 5.27 13.98
CA ALA A 47 -4.08 6.51 13.61
C ALA A 47 -5.27 6.81 14.53
N ARG A 48 -6.07 5.80 14.90
CA ARG A 48 -7.16 5.97 15.86
C ARG A 48 -6.64 6.42 17.23
N SER A 49 -5.55 5.84 17.70
CA SER A 49 -4.94 6.19 18.98
C SER A 49 -4.44 7.64 19.05
N SER A 50 -4.06 8.23 17.92
CA SER A 50 -3.61 9.62 17.85
C SER A 50 -4.72 10.60 17.48
N GLY A 51 -5.97 10.14 17.30
CA GLY A 51 -7.07 10.96 16.81
C GLY A 51 -6.93 11.34 15.33
N PHE A 52 -6.03 10.69 14.59
CA PHE A 52 -5.74 10.96 13.19
C PHE A 52 -6.79 10.34 12.27
N LYS A 53 -7.43 11.17 11.44
CA LYS A 53 -8.42 10.72 10.47
C LYS A 53 -7.76 10.31 9.15
N ILE A 54 -7.61 9.01 8.94
CA ILE A 54 -7.06 8.45 7.69
C ILE A 54 -7.98 8.80 6.51
N ARG A 55 -7.40 9.33 5.42
CA ARG A 55 -8.09 9.51 4.12
C ARG A 55 -7.64 8.50 3.08
N THR A 56 -6.33 8.27 3.01
CA THR A 56 -5.67 7.33 2.10
C THR A 56 -4.38 6.87 2.78
N THR A 57 -3.92 5.67 2.48
CA THR A 57 -2.66 5.17 2.99
C THR A 57 -1.92 4.44 1.88
N THR A 58 -0.67 4.83 1.66
CA THR A 58 0.22 4.23 0.67
C THR A 58 1.50 3.82 1.38
N ILE A 59 1.97 2.60 1.11
CA ILE A 59 3.23 2.06 1.63
C ILE A 59 4.12 1.78 0.43
N GLU A 60 5.33 2.30 0.45
CA GLU A 60 6.32 2.08 -0.60
C GLU A 60 7.58 1.51 0.05
N VAL A 61 7.97 0.30 -0.38
CA VAL A 61 9.16 -0.41 0.05
C VAL A 61 10.16 -0.38 -1.09
N HIS A 62 11.28 0.29 -0.89
CA HIS A 62 12.34 0.40 -1.89
C HIS A 62 13.45 -0.61 -1.62
N GLY A 63 13.90 -1.34 -2.64
CA GLY A 63 14.94 -2.35 -2.51
C GLY A 63 15.35 -3.00 -3.83
N LEU A 64 15.82 -4.26 -3.76
CA LEU A 64 16.20 -5.05 -4.94
C LEU A 64 15.30 -6.27 -5.06
N CYS A 65 14.72 -6.47 -6.25
CA CYS A 65 13.96 -7.67 -6.55
C CYS A 65 14.86 -8.91 -6.62
N ALA A 66 14.27 -10.11 -6.58
CA ALA A 66 15.02 -11.36 -6.66
C ALA A 66 15.93 -11.48 -7.90
N ASP A 67 15.55 -10.84 -9.00
CA ASP A 67 16.29 -10.86 -10.26
C ASP A 67 17.47 -9.86 -10.29
N CYS A 68 17.52 -8.89 -9.36
CA CYS A 68 18.53 -7.84 -9.30
C CYS A 68 19.45 -7.95 -8.07
N ARG A 69 19.28 -8.99 -7.25
CA ARG A 69 20.18 -9.33 -6.14
C ARG A 69 21.31 -10.23 -6.60
#